data_AF-A0A7X7B871-F1
#
_entry.id   AF-A0A7X7B871-F1
#
_cell.length_a   1.000
_cell.length_b   1.000
_cell.length_c   1.000
_cell.angle_alpha   90.00
_cell.angle_beta   90.00
_cell.angle_gamma   90.00
#
_symmetry.space_group_name_H-M   'P 1'
#
loop_
_entity.id
_entity.type
_entity.pdbx_description
1 polymer ?
#
loop_
_entity_poly.entity_id
_entity_poly.type
_entity_poly.pdbx_seq_one_letter_code
_entity_poly.pdbx_strand_id
1 'polypeptide(L)' 'ASRVIRYFIDEHRLDPHKFAAVGYGENRPVAPNDSEENMQLNRRVVMVIRANDVFTEEVLTVE' A
#
# COMPACT_ATOMS: atom_id res chain seq x y z
N ALA A 1 -5.92 1.46 0.98
CA ALA A 1 -4.67 2.11 1.43
C ALA A 1 -4.92 3.24 2.42
N SER A 2 -5.74 4.26 2.11
CA SER A 2 -5.86 5.49 2.91
C SER A 2 -6.26 5.30 4.38
N ARG A 3 -7.13 4.33 4.69
CA ARG A 3 -7.49 4.00 6.08
C ARG A 3 -6.31 3.51 6.92
N VAL A 4 -5.40 2.74 6.32
CA VAL A 4 -4.21 2.22 7.01
C VAL A 4 -3.24 3.36 7.34
N ILE A 5 -2.98 4.25 6.37
CA ILE A 5 -2.15 5.44 6.61
C ILE A 5 -2.75 6.31 7.71
N ARG A 6 -4.07 6.55 7.67
CA ARG A 6 -4.75 7.35 8.68
C ARG A 6 -4.60 6.78 10.10
N TYR A 7 -4.69 5.47 10.26
CA TYR A 7 -4.42 4.82 11.55
C TYR A 7 -3.01 5.14 12.08
N PHE A 8 -1.97 5.11 11.24
CA PHE A 8 -0.61 5.44 11.66
C PHE A 8 -0.41 6.92 12.00
N ILE A 9 -1.09 7.82 11.29
CA ILE A 9 -1.05 9.25 11.59
C ILE A 9 -1.80 9.55 12.90
N ASP A 10 -3.00 9.00 13.06
CA ASP A 10 -3.91 9.37 14.14
C ASP A 10 -3.53 8.69 15.46
N GLU A 11 -3.27 7.37 15.42
CA GLU A 11 -2.99 6.58 16.64
C GLU A 11 -1.51 6.62 17.04
N HIS A 12 -0.60 6.72 16.06
CA HIS A 12 0.85 6.65 16.29
C HIS A 12 1.59 7.97 16.04
N ARG A 13 0.87 9.04 15.68
CA ARG A 13 1.41 10.40 15.47
C ARG A 13 2.59 10.43 14.48
N LEU A 14 2.59 9.54 13.50
CA LEU A 14 3.61 9.52 12.46
C LEU A 14 3.40 10.67 11.48
N ASP A 15 4.51 11.24 11.01
CA ASP A 15 4.52 12.37 10.07
C ASP A 15 3.81 11.99 8.75
N PRO A 16 2.71 12.69 8.38
CA PRO A 16 1.97 12.42 7.15
C PRO A 16 2.83 12.49 5.87
N HIS A 17 3.88 13.31 5.86
CA HIS A 17 4.77 13.48 4.70
C HIS A 17 5.66 12.25 4.45
N LYS A 18 5.68 11.28 5.37
CA LYS A 18 6.40 10.01 5.22
C LYS A 18 5.57 8.90 4.55
N PHE A 19 4.33 9.18 4.16
CA PHE A 19 3.45 8.18 3.57
C PHE A 19 3.06 8.54 2.15
N ALA A 20 3.11 7.53 1.27
CA ALA A 20 2.49 7.54 -0.03
C ALA A 20 1.57 6.32 -0.16
N ALA A 21 0.47 6.46 -0.90
CA ALA A 21 -0.46 5.37 -1.19
C ALA A 21 -0.66 5.21 -2.68
N VAL A 22 -0.53 3.97 -3.15
CA VAL A 22 -0.91 3.56 -4.50
C VAL A 22 -2.03 2.54 -4.42
N GLY A 23 -3.05 2.69 -5.28
CA GLY A 23 -4.13 1.73 -5.44
C GLY A 23 -3.92 0.92 -6.70
N TYR A 24 -3.57 -0.36 -6.57
CA TYR A 24 -3.37 -1.24 -7.74
C TYR A 24 -4.67 -1.87 -8.27
N GLY A 25 -5.79 -1.74 -7.55
CA GLY A 25 -7.06 -2.38 -7.93
C GLY A 25 -6.86 -3.87 -8.19
N GLU A 26 -7.24 -4.32 -9.38
CA GLU A 26 -7.15 -5.72 -9.82
C GLU A 26 -5.85 -6.05 -10.56
N ASN A 27 -4.98 -5.07 -10.81
CA ASN A 27 -3.86 -5.21 -11.76
C ASN A 27 -2.62 -5.91 -11.18
N ARG A 28 -2.61 -6.24 -9.88
CA ARG A 28 -1.51 -6.98 -9.22
C ARG A 28 -2.03 -8.05 -8.23
N PRO A 29 -2.74 -9.09 -8.73
CA PRO A 29 -3.25 -10.16 -7.88
C PRO A 29 -2.10 -11.06 -7.39
N VAL A 30 -2.22 -11.63 -6.19
CA VAL A 30 -1.34 -12.72 -5.71
C VAL A 30 -1.93 -14.10 -5.95
N ALA A 31 -3.23 -14.17 -6.22
CA ALA A 31 -3.93 -15.39 -6.57
C ALA A 31 -4.96 -15.10 -7.69
N PRO A 32 -5.39 -16.08 -8.50
CA PRO A 32 -6.39 -15.86 -9.53
C PRO A 32 -7.72 -15.31 -8.98
N ASN A 33 -8.42 -14.42 -9.70
CA ASN A 33 -9.74 -13.90 -9.26
C ASN A 33 -10.89 -14.85 -9.63
N ASP A 34 -10.75 -16.15 -9.33
CA ASP A 34 -11.68 -17.21 -9.75
C ASP A 34 -12.47 -17.86 -8.61
N SER A 35 -12.08 -17.60 -7.36
CA SER A 35 -12.75 -18.12 -6.16
C SER A 35 -12.80 -17.06 -5.07
N GLU A 36 -13.78 -17.18 -4.17
CA GLU A 36 -13.91 -16.26 -3.03
C GLU A 36 -12.67 -16.29 -2.12
N GLU A 37 -12.09 -17.48 -1.93
CA GLU A 37 -10.86 -17.67 -1.18
C GLU A 37 -9.68 -16.93 -1.82
N ASN A 38 -9.48 -17.07 -3.13
CA ASN A 38 -8.41 -16.34 -3.82
C ASN A 38 -8.65 -14.82 -3.84
N MET A 39 -9.90 -14.39 -4.01
CA MET A 39 -10.26 -12.97 -3.95
C MET A 39 -10.00 -12.38 -2.55
N GLN A 40 -10.15 -13.17 -1.49
CA GLN A 40 -9.76 -12.75 -0.14
C GLN A 40 -8.26 -12.50 -0.03
N LEU A 41 -7.43 -13.38 -0.60
CA LEU A 41 -5.96 -13.20 -0.64
C LEU A 41 -5.55 -11.92 -1.41
N ASN A 42 -6.34 -11.51 -2.40
CA ASN A 42 -6.09 -10.30 -3.17
C ASN A 42 -6.47 -9.00 -2.43
N ARG A 43 -7.36 -9.06 -1.43
CA ARG A 43 -7.76 -7.91 -0.60
C ARG A 43 -6.73 -7.62 0.49
N ARG A 44 -5.56 -7.10 0.09
CA ARG A 44 -4.44 -6.81 1.00
C ARG A 44 -3.88 -5.39 0.85
N VAL A 45 -3.15 -4.95 1.87
CA VAL A 45 -2.32 -3.75 1.83
C VAL A 45 -0.86 -4.19 2.03
N VAL A 46 0.00 -3.80 1.11
CA VAL A 46 1.45 -4.01 1.22
C VAL A 46 2.08 -2.69 1.64
N MET A 47 2.93 -2.73 2.68
CA MET A 47 3.70 -1.58 3.13
C MET A 47 5.17 -1.81 2.83
N VAL A 48 5.79 -0.83 2.18
CA VAL A 48 7.21 -0.85 1.83
C VAL A 48 7.89 0.27 2.61
N ILE A 49 8.93 -0.07 3.37
CA ILE A 49 9.67 0.89 4.20
C ILE A 49 11.03 1.16 3.55
N ARG A 50 11.41 2.44 3.45
CA ARG A 50 12.69 2.92 2.92
C ARG A 50 13.27 3.90 3.93
N ALA A 51 14.56 3.76 4.25
CA ALA A 51 15.21 4.57 5.29
C ALA A 51 15.79 5.90 4.77
N ASN A 52 16.13 5.99 3.47
CA ASN A 52 16.93 7.09 2.91
C ASN A 52 16.35 7.72 1.64
N ASP A 53 15.14 7.36 1.20
CA ASP A 53 14.53 7.97 0.02
C ASP A 53 13.71 9.20 0.42
N VAL A 54 14.03 10.35 -0.17
CA VAL A 54 13.06 11.45 -0.28
C VAL A 54 12.00 10.95 -1.25
N PHE A 55 10.74 10.92 -0.84
CA PHE A 55 9.64 10.51 -1.71
C PHE A 55 9.59 11.41 -2.96
N THR A 56 10.11 10.91 -4.08
CA THR A 56 9.89 11.44 -5.43
C THR A 56 8.86 10.56 -6.14
N GLU A 57 8.13 11.12 -7.11
CA GLU A 57 7.08 10.36 -7.85
C GLU A 57 7.61 9.08 -8.53
N GLU A 58 8.91 9.02 -8.82
CA GLU A 58 9.63 7.85 -9.37
C GLU A 58 9.64 6.62 -8.45
N VAL A 59 9.53 6.80 -7.12
CA VAL A 59 9.57 5.69 -6.16
C VAL A 59 8.30 4.81 -6.26
N LEU A 60 7.22 5.35 -6.84
CA LEU A 60 5.94 4.65 -6.98
C LEU A 60 5.86 3.76 -8.25
N THR A 61 6.83 3.90 -9.17
CA THR A 61 6.86 3.14 -10.44
C THR A 61 7.75 1.91 -10.40
N VAL A 62 8.23 1.47 -9.23
CA VAL A 62 9.03 0.24 -9.16
C VAL A 62 8.14 -0.96 -9.52
N GLU A 63 8.44 -1.55 -10.67
CA GLU A 63 7.84 -2.79 -11.18
C GLU A 63 8.00 -3.94 -10.18
#